data_AF-A0A9P4GNM0-F1
#
_entry.id   AF-A0A9P4GNM0-F1
#
_cell.length_a   1.000
_cell.length_b   1.000
_cell.length_c   1.000
_cell.angle_alpha   90.00
_cell.angle_beta   90.00
_cell.angle_gamma   90.00
#
_symmetry.space_group_name_H-M   'P 1'
#
loop_
_entity.id
_entity.type
_entity.pdbx_description
1 polymer ?
#
loop_
_entity_poly.entity_id
_entity_poly.type
_entity_poly.pdbx_seq_one_letter_code
_entity_poly.pdbx_strand_id
1 'polypeptide(L)'
;MHISMLLSMFIATALAAPFDQKETRSTGNAHDSLWKPAAGTRGLCNSASDKVISFDTGPQPETIVNNACAAMMPTCAYQEHVSHDVFCIQTVDWQLPGPKNSTQPANIEAKASNAVVNGWVIKFAVTPAQQPPESAGVFWTVADCYGYFVYLLAGCHSQQGFGVGRIVVGGNTSLNGTMLETTIVPA
;
A
#
# COMPACT_ATOMS: atom_id res chain seq x y z
N MET A 1 37.01 52.01 31.88
CA MET A 1 36.59 50.91 30.99
C MET A 1 35.42 50.20 31.65
N HIS A 2 34.24 50.31 31.04
CA HIS A 2 32.99 49.71 31.49
C HIS A 2 32.69 48.47 30.65
N ILE A 3 32.46 47.33 31.30
CA ILE A 3 31.89 46.09 30.72
C ILE A 3 30.98 45.54 31.85
N SER A 4 29.67 45.82 31.89
CA SER A 4 28.54 45.29 31.11
C SER A 4 28.36 43.76 31.16
N MET A 5 27.18 43.39 31.69
CA MET A 5 26.36 42.18 31.42
C MET A 5 26.71 40.87 32.15
N LEU A 6 25.78 40.02 32.62
CA LEU A 6 24.30 40.01 32.60
C LEU A 6 23.78 38.98 33.64
N LEU A 7 22.82 39.45 34.45
CA LEU A 7 21.59 38.83 34.97
C LEU A 7 21.38 37.29 34.85
N SER A 8 21.36 36.60 35.99
CA SER A 8 20.80 35.25 36.16
C SER A 8 19.29 35.31 36.41
N MET A 9 18.49 34.69 35.53
CA MET A 9 17.07 34.41 35.80
C MET A 9 16.68 33.12 35.05
N PHE A 10 16.64 31.98 35.76
CA PHE A 10 16.00 30.76 35.25
C PHE A 10 14.58 30.70 35.83
N ILE A 11 13.60 31.09 35.02
CA ILE A 11 12.18 30.85 35.30
C ILE A 11 11.85 29.47 34.69
N ALA A 12 11.57 28.49 35.54
CA ALA A 12 11.02 27.21 35.11
C ALA A 12 9.51 27.38 34.85
N THR A 13 9.14 27.57 33.59
CA THR A 13 7.74 27.44 33.15
C THR A 13 7.46 25.97 32.83
N ALA A 14 6.86 25.27 33.79
CA ALA A 14 6.18 24.00 33.53
C ALA A 14 4.93 24.28 32.70
N LEU A 15 5.05 24.26 31.37
CA LEU A 15 3.89 24.16 30.49
C LEU A 15 3.43 22.70 30.51
N ALA A 16 2.45 22.42 31.36
CA ALA A 16 1.51 21.35 31.13
C ALA A 16 0.77 21.68 29.81
N ALA A 17 1.21 21.08 28.71
CA ALA A 17 0.45 21.08 27.47
C ALA A 17 -0.56 19.93 27.52
N PRO A 18 -1.84 20.18 27.17
CA PRO A 18 -2.89 19.18 27.24
C PRO A 18 -2.64 18.04 26.26
N PHE A 19 -2.91 16.82 26.71
CA PHE A 19 -3.33 15.73 25.85
C PHE A 19 -4.55 16.19 25.04
N ASP A 20 -4.34 16.57 23.79
CA ASP A 20 -5.22 16.31 22.64
C ASP A 20 -4.68 17.11 21.44
N GLN A 21 -3.56 16.65 20.87
CA GLN A 21 -3.46 16.72 19.43
C GLN A 21 -4.11 15.45 18.90
N LYS A 22 -5.39 15.60 18.61
CA LYS A 22 -6.14 14.78 17.65
C LYS A 22 -5.38 14.85 16.33
N GLU A 23 -4.29 14.08 16.21
CA GLU A 23 -3.64 13.82 14.93
C GLU A 23 -4.68 13.05 14.15
N THR A 24 -5.46 13.81 13.40
CA THR A 24 -6.39 13.29 12.43
C THR A 24 -5.49 12.76 11.32
N ARG A 25 -4.90 11.58 11.53
CA ARG A 25 -4.24 10.83 10.46
C ARG A 25 -5.35 10.40 9.54
N SER A 26 -5.53 11.27 8.57
CA SER A 26 -6.33 11.07 7.38
C SER A 26 -6.05 9.68 6.84
N THR A 27 -7.01 8.78 7.05
CA THR A 27 -7.70 8.05 5.99
C THR A 27 -6.87 7.86 4.73
N GLY A 28 -6.40 6.64 4.43
CA GLY A 28 -6.19 6.11 3.06
C GLY A 28 -5.67 7.05 1.96
N ASN A 29 -4.95 8.10 2.31
CA ASN A 29 -4.55 9.14 1.39
C ASN A 29 -3.09 8.85 1.08
N ALA A 30 -2.90 8.29 -0.10
CA ALA A 30 -1.63 8.18 -0.79
C ALA A 30 -1.05 9.56 -1.18
N HIS A 31 -1.01 10.48 -0.21
CA HIS A 31 -0.32 11.76 -0.27
C HIS A 31 0.81 11.85 0.74
N ASP A 32 1.20 10.73 1.37
CA ASP A 32 2.57 10.61 1.86
C ASP A 32 3.49 10.54 0.64
N SER A 33 3.91 11.71 0.16
CA SER A 33 4.93 11.93 -0.88
C SER A 33 6.31 11.29 -0.55
N LEU A 34 6.36 10.47 0.50
CA LEU A 34 7.54 9.90 1.11
C LEU A 34 7.61 8.37 0.98
N TRP A 35 6.50 7.67 0.69
CA TRP A 35 6.56 6.21 0.53
C TRP A 35 7.40 5.85 -0.70
N LYS A 36 8.33 4.90 -0.52
CA LYS A 36 9.21 4.39 -1.57
C LYS A 36 9.35 2.88 -1.41
N PRO A 37 9.49 2.13 -2.52
CA PRO A 37 9.76 0.70 -2.43
C PRO A 37 11.09 0.46 -1.71
N ALA A 38 11.16 -0.63 -0.95
CA ALA A 38 12.40 -1.02 -0.27
C ALA A 38 13.55 -1.19 -1.27
N ALA A 39 14.77 -0.82 -0.85
CA ALA A 39 15.95 -0.92 -1.70
C ALA A 39 16.13 -2.34 -2.25
N GLY A 40 16.43 -2.47 -3.54
CA GLY A 40 16.60 -3.78 -4.19
C GLY A 40 15.30 -4.53 -4.50
N THR A 41 14.13 -3.91 -4.30
CA THR A 41 12.86 -4.40 -4.87
C THR A 41 12.98 -4.50 -6.38
N ARG A 42 12.49 -5.62 -6.95
CA ARG A 42 12.57 -5.90 -8.39
C ARG A 42 11.20 -6.19 -8.95
N GLY A 43 10.90 -5.61 -10.11
CA GLY A 43 9.66 -5.86 -10.83
C GLY A 43 9.88 -6.55 -12.17
N LEU A 44 8.89 -7.34 -12.57
CA LEU A 44 8.80 -7.97 -13.88
C LEU A 44 7.37 -7.81 -14.41
N CYS A 45 7.24 -7.12 -15.54
CA CYS A 45 5.99 -7.01 -16.26
C CYS A 45 5.76 -8.23 -17.14
N ASN A 46 4.52 -8.70 -17.20
CA ASN A 46 4.12 -9.78 -18.08
C ASN A 46 3.76 -9.23 -19.47
N SER A 47 4.74 -9.26 -20.38
CA SER A 47 4.54 -8.85 -21.78
C SER A 47 3.65 -9.80 -22.58
N ALA A 48 3.48 -11.05 -22.12
CA ALA A 48 2.71 -12.07 -22.83
C ALA A 48 1.18 -11.96 -22.64
N SER A 49 0.71 -11.16 -21.68
CA SER A 49 -0.73 -10.87 -21.55
C SER A 49 -1.23 -10.19 -22.83
N ASP A 50 -2.34 -10.69 -23.40
CA ASP A 50 -3.04 -10.08 -24.53
C ASP A 50 -4.03 -8.97 -24.07
N LYS A 51 -4.12 -8.75 -22.75
CA LYS A 51 -5.00 -7.77 -22.12
C LYS A 51 -4.23 -6.77 -21.27
N VAL A 52 -4.86 -5.62 -21.09
CA VAL A 52 -4.39 -4.48 -20.29
C VAL A 52 -5.55 -3.97 -19.43
N ILE A 53 -5.18 -3.32 -18.34
CA ILE A 53 -6.08 -2.62 -17.46
C ILE A 53 -6.19 -1.18 -17.96
N SER A 54 -7.42 -0.71 -18.13
CA SER A 54 -7.74 0.66 -18.53
C SER A 54 -8.37 1.40 -17.36
N PHE A 55 -7.85 2.60 -17.07
CA PHE A 55 -8.41 3.52 -16.09
C PHE A 55 -8.93 4.82 -16.74
N ASP A 56 -8.93 4.90 -18.08
CA ASP A 56 -9.44 6.05 -18.84
C ASP A 56 -10.92 6.29 -18.59
N THR A 57 -11.65 5.20 -18.32
CA THR A 57 -13.04 5.22 -17.87
C THR A 57 -13.17 4.26 -16.69
N GLY A 58 -14.08 4.55 -15.74
CA GLY A 58 -14.36 3.67 -14.61
C GLY A 58 -13.58 3.99 -13.32
N PRO A 59 -13.45 3.01 -12.40
CA PRO A 59 -12.85 3.25 -11.10
C PRO A 59 -11.35 3.53 -11.23
N GLN A 60 -10.89 4.53 -10.48
CA GLN A 60 -9.52 5.02 -10.53
C GLN A 60 -8.56 4.02 -9.86
N PRO A 61 -7.27 3.97 -10.27
CA PRO A 61 -6.30 3.03 -9.72
C PRO A 61 -6.20 3.12 -8.20
N GLU A 62 -6.30 4.32 -7.64
CA GLU A 62 -6.26 4.57 -6.19
C GLU A 62 -7.40 3.83 -5.49
N THR A 63 -8.62 3.92 -6.03
CA THR A 63 -9.80 3.26 -5.45
C THR A 63 -9.68 1.74 -5.54
N ILE A 64 -9.26 1.22 -6.69
CA ILE A 64 -9.14 -0.23 -6.92
C ILE A 64 -8.07 -0.83 -6.00
N VAL A 65 -6.90 -0.20 -5.93
CA VAL A 65 -5.81 -0.68 -5.07
C VAL A 65 -6.19 -0.57 -3.60
N ASN A 66 -6.83 0.53 -3.19
CA ASN A 66 -7.29 0.69 -1.81
C ASN A 66 -8.30 -0.40 -1.41
N ASN A 67 -9.28 -0.69 -2.27
CA ASN A 67 -10.25 -1.76 -2.05
C ASN A 67 -9.59 -3.15 -2.02
N ALA A 68 -8.61 -3.39 -2.90
CA ALA A 68 -7.85 -4.64 -2.89
C ALA A 68 -7.10 -4.83 -1.56
N CYS A 69 -6.45 -3.77 -1.07
CA CYS A 69 -5.73 -3.78 0.19
C CYS A 69 -6.67 -3.95 1.39
N ALA A 70 -7.81 -3.25 1.42
CA ALA A 70 -8.82 -3.44 2.45
C ALA A 70 -9.33 -4.88 2.53
N ALA A 71 -9.44 -5.58 1.40
CA ALA A 71 -9.81 -6.99 1.36
C ALA A 71 -8.71 -7.95 1.83
N MET A 72 -7.44 -7.58 1.68
CA MET A 72 -6.29 -8.42 2.08
C MET A 72 -5.77 -8.11 3.48
N MET A 73 -6.07 -6.94 4.04
CA MET A 73 -5.64 -6.56 5.37
C MET A 73 -6.70 -6.88 6.43
N PRO A 74 -6.32 -7.00 7.71
CA PRO A 74 -7.31 -7.08 8.79
C PRO A 74 -8.23 -5.86 8.79
N THR A 75 -9.49 -6.02 9.16
CA THR A 75 -10.49 -4.94 9.15
C THR A 75 -10.05 -3.71 9.94
N CYS A 76 -9.35 -3.91 11.06
CA CYS A 76 -8.80 -2.82 11.87
C CYS A 76 -7.69 -1.99 11.21
N ALA A 77 -7.11 -2.44 10.09
CA ALA A 77 -6.20 -1.63 9.27
C ALA A 77 -6.94 -0.48 8.54
N TYR A 78 -8.26 -0.61 8.40
CA TYR A 78 -9.14 0.27 7.65
C TYR A 78 -10.31 0.70 8.54
N GLN A 79 -10.03 1.55 9.52
CA GLN A 79 -10.97 1.92 10.60
C GLN A 79 -12.29 2.51 10.08
N GLU A 80 -12.24 3.22 8.95
CA GLU A 80 -13.41 3.78 8.26
C GLU A 80 -14.37 2.72 7.72
N HIS A 81 -13.91 1.47 7.60
CA HIS A 81 -14.72 0.32 7.20
C HIS A 81 -15.24 -0.51 8.38
N VAL A 82 -14.91 -0.12 9.61
CA VAL A 82 -15.33 -0.83 10.82
C VAL A 82 -16.55 -0.14 11.42
N SER A 83 -17.49 -0.91 11.97
CA SER A 83 -18.62 -0.35 12.70
C SER A 83 -18.16 0.38 13.98
N HIS A 84 -18.89 1.42 14.38
CA HIS A 84 -18.53 2.32 15.49
C HIS A 84 -18.41 1.63 16.87
N ASP A 85 -18.89 0.39 17.00
CA ASP A 85 -18.87 -0.43 18.21
C ASP A 85 -17.65 -1.35 18.33
N VAL A 86 -16.79 -1.42 17.30
CA VAL A 86 -15.56 -2.21 17.32
C VAL A 86 -14.39 -1.36 17.76
N PHE A 87 -13.67 -1.84 18.78
CA PHE A 87 -12.45 -1.23 19.27
C PHE A 87 -11.23 -1.95 18.69
N CYS A 88 -10.47 -1.24 17.85
CA CYS A 88 -9.21 -1.72 17.31
C CYS A 88 -8.05 -1.23 18.18
N ILE A 89 -7.15 -2.13 18.57
CA ILE A 89 -5.85 -1.71 19.12
C ILE A 89 -5.09 -0.96 18.02
N GLN A 90 -4.41 0.14 18.37
CA GLN A 90 -3.59 0.87 17.41
C GLN A 90 -2.34 0.05 17.10
N THR A 91 -2.38 -0.67 15.97
CA THR A 91 -1.19 -1.22 15.32
C THR A 91 -1.12 -0.69 13.89
N VAL A 92 0.07 -0.31 13.47
CA VAL A 92 0.34 0.09 12.08
C VAL A 92 0.96 -1.05 11.28
N ASP A 93 1.57 -2.01 11.99
CA ASP A 93 2.17 -3.21 11.43
C ASP A 93 1.20 -4.39 11.59
N TRP A 94 0.79 -4.95 10.46
CA TRP A 94 -0.14 -6.07 10.42
C TRP A 94 0.58 -7.33 9.98
N GLN A 95 0.37 -8.43 10.69
CA GLN A 95 0.97 -9.69 10.27
C GLN A 95 0.34 -10.16 8.95
N LEU A 96 1.18 -10.64 8.04
CA LEU A 96 0.80 -11.35 6.82
C LEU A 96 1.04 -12.85 7.04
N PRO A 97 0.06 -13.59 7.60
CA PRO A 97 0.26 -14.98 8.05
C PRO A 97 0.43 -15.98 6.89
N GLY A 98 0.10 -15.58 5.66
CA GLY A 98 0.15 -16.43 4.49
C GLY A 98 -0.28 -15.69 3.23
N PRO A 99 -0.35 -16.40 2.09
CA PRO A 99 -0.78 -15.81 0.83
C PRO A 99 -2.20 -15.24 0.92
N LYS A 100 -2.39 -14.05 0.36
CA LYS A 100 -3.71 -13.40 0.25
C LYS A 100 -3.92 -12.88 -1.15
N ASN A 101 -5.18 -12.72 -1.53
CA ASN A 101 -5.54 -12.13 -2.81
C ASN A 101 -6.89 -11.43 -2.72
N SER A 102 -7.14 -10.56 -3.68
CA SER A 102 -8.41 -9.86 -3.87
C SER A 102 -8.65 -9.64 -5.36
N THR A 103 -9.87 -9.90 -5.81
CA THR A 103 -10.31 -9.58 -7.18
C THR A 103 -11.09 -8.27 -7.17
N GLN A 104 -10.77 -7.37 -8.09
CA GLN A 104 -11.41 -6.07 -8.20
C GLN A 104 -11.98 -5.87 -9.61
N PRO A 105 -13.20 -5.33 -9.72
CA PRO A 105 -13.75 -4.93 -11.01
C PRO A 105 -12.91 -3.80 -11.60
N ALA A 106 -12.61 -3.89 -12.89
CA ALA A 106 -11.94 -2.85 -13.65
C ALA A 106 -12.29 -2.98 -15.13
N ASN A 107 -12.01 -1.93 -15.88
CA ASN A 107 -12.11 -1.98 -17.33
C ASN A 107 -10.88 -2.70 -17.87
N ILE A 108 -11.11 -3.81 -18.56
CA ILE A 108 -10.07 -4.61 -19.20
C ILE A 108 -10.21 -4.42 -20.71
N GLU A 109 -9.11 -4.17 -21.39
CA GLU A 109 -9.07 -4.01 -22.84
C GLU A 109 -8.18 -5.07 -23.49
N ALA A 110 -8.53 -5.48 -24.70
CA ALA A 110 -7.67 -6.31 -25.53
C ALA A 110 -6.58 -5.44 -26.19
N LYS A 111 -5.30 -5.76 -25.95
CA LYS A 111 -4.15 -4.98 -26.47
C LYS A 111 -4.16 -4.77 -27.98
N ALA A 112 -4.71 -5.72 -28.73
CA ALA A 112 -4.71 -5.67 -30.20
C ALA A 112 -5.73 -4.67 -30.78
N SER A 113 -6.77 -4.31 -30.02
CA SER A 113 -7.90 -3.52 -30.54
C SER A 113 -8.33 -2.36 -29.65
N ASN A 114 -7.81 -2.29 -28.41
CA ASN A 114 -8.27 -1.39 -27.35
C ASN A 114 -9.78 -1.52 -27.06
N ALA A 115 -10.40 -2.62 -27.50
CA ALA A 115 -11.79 -2.90 -27.20
C ALA A 115 -11.92 -3.41 -25.78
N VAL A 116 -12.89 -2.87 -25.04
CA VAL A 116 -13.25 -3.36 -23.71
C VAL A 116 -13.74 -4.82 -23.82
N VAL A 117 -13.17 -5.69 -22.99
CA VAL A 117 -13.52 -7.11 -22.90
C VAL A 117 -14.22 -7.39 -21.59
N ASN A 118 -15.46 -7.87 -21.68
CA ASN A 118 -16.28 -8.21 -20.51
C ASN A 118 -15.90 -9.57 -19.92
N GLY A 119 -16.24 -9.79 -18.64
CA GLY A 119 -16.03 -11.06 -17.94
C GLY A 119 -14.62 -11.26 -17.39
N TRP A 120 -13.86 -10.18 -17.22
CA TRP A 120 -12.51 -10.18 -16.66
C TRP A 120 -12.40 -9.22 -15.50
N VAL A 121 -11.58 -9.57 -14.51
CA VAL A 121 -11.28 -8.77 -13.32
C VAL A 121 -9.78 -8.72 -13.09
N ILE A 122 -9.34 -7.72 -12.32
CA ILE A 122 -7.96 -7.67 -11.84
C ILE A 122 -7.87 -8.51 -10.57
N LYS A 123 -6.86 -9.35 -10.47
CA LYS A 123 -6.49 -10.04 -9.23
C LYS A 123 -5.19 -9.46 -8.69
N PHE A 124 -5.27 -8.92 -7.49
CA PHE A 124 -4.12 -8.56 -6.67
C PHE A 124 -3.80 -9.72 -5.74
N ALA A 125 -2.53 -10.09 -5.64
CA ALA A 125 -2.08 -11.16 -4.77
C ALA A 125 -0.79 -10.76 -4.05
N VAL A 126 -0.65 -11.24 -2.82
CA VAL A 126 0.56 -11.11 -2.02
C VAL A 126 0.91 -12.48 -1.44
N THR A 127 2.19 -12.85 -1.51
CA THR A 127 2.72 -14.10 -0.96
C THR A 127 3.93 -13.76 -0.09
N PRO A 128 3.84 -13.91 1.25
CA PRO A 128 4.96 -13.64 2.14
C PRO A 128 6.13 -14.58 1.86
N ALA A 129 7.35 -14.11 2.10
CA ALA A 129 8.52 -14.97 2.08
C ALA A 129 8.41 -16.08 3.14
N GLN A 130 8.96 -17.25 2.85
CA GLN A 130 9.10 -18.28 3.88
C GLN A 130 9.99 -17.78 5.00
N GLN A 131 9.50 -17.91 6.23
CA GLN A 131 10.20 -17.50 7.43
C GLN A 131 10.66 -18.73 8.22
N PRO A 132 11.80 -18.66 8.93
CA PRO A 132 12.15 -19.66 9.93
C PRO A 132 11.04 -19.81 11.00
N PRO A 133 10.89 -20.99 11.63
CA PRO A 133 9.88 -21.21 12.66
C PRO A 133 9.92 -20.21 13.83
N GLU A 134 11.10 -19.64 14.12
CA GLU A 134 11.31 -18.70 15.23
C GLU A 134 11.25 -17.22 14.81
N SER A 135 10.88 -16.94 13.56
CA SER A 135 10.70 -15.57 13.08
C SER A 135 9.48 -14.91 13.72
N ALA A 136 9.55 -13.60 13.93
CA ALA A 136 8.37 -12.79 14.28
C ALA A 136 7.30 -12.84 13.17
N GLY A 137 7.68 -13.21 11.95
CA GLY A 137 6.82 -13.28 10.78
C GLY A 137 7.02 -12.10 9.82
N VAL A 138 6.20 -12.10 8.76
CA VAL A 138 6.14 -11.02 7.79
C VAL A 138 5.04 -10.04 8.21
N PHE A 139 5.37 -8.76 8.25
CA PHE A 139 4.47 -7.67 8.58
C PHE A 139 4.44 -6.65 7.46
N TRP A 140 3.31 -5.99 7.31
CA TRP A 140 3.10 -4.93 6.35
C TRP A 140 2.18 -3.85 6.91
N THR A 141 2.36 -2.63 6.43
CA THR A 141 1.47 -1.51 6.72
C THR A 141 0.44 -1.31 5.60
N VAL A 142 -0.56 -0.47 5.85
CA VAL A 142 -1.49 -0.03 4.79
C VAL A 142 -0.72 0.65 3.66
N ALA A 143 0.28 1.47 4.01
CA ALA A 143 1.15 2.15 3.05
C ALA A 143 1.96 1.16 2.20
N ASP A 144 2.43 0.05 2.79
CA ASP A 144 3.13 -0.99 2.02
C ASP A 144 2.21 -1.69 1.04
N CYS A 145 1.03 -2.14 1.49
CA CYS A 145 0.07 -2.80 0.61
C CYS A 145 -0.25 -1.90 -0.59
N TYR A 146 -0.66 -0.67 -0.31
CA TYR A 146 -1.03 0.29 -1.34
C TYR A 146 0.16 0.64 -2.24
N GLY A 147 1.27 1.06 -1.63
CA GLY A 147 2.44 1.59 -2.34
C GLY A 147 3.06 0.58 -3.28
N TYR A 148 3.16 -0.69 -2.88
CA TYR A 148 3.74 -1.72 -3.73
C TYR A 148 2.85 -2.07 -4.94
N PHE A 149 1.52 -2.12 -4.78
CA PHE A 149 0.62 -2.35 -5.92
C PHE A 149 0.56 -1.17 -6.87
N VAL A 150 0.56 0.07 -6.36
CA VAL A 150 0.69 1.26 -7.21
C VAL A 150 2.03 1.28 -7.93
N TYR A 151 3.13 0.97 -7.24
CA TYR A 151 4.45 0.86 -7.85
C TYR A 151 4.49 -0.18 -8.98
N LEU A 152 3.86 -1.34 -8.78
CA LEU A 152 3.75 -2.38 -9.81
C LEU A 152 2.92 -1.92 -11.02
N LEU A 153 1.73 -1.36 -10.80
CA LEU A 153 0.87 -0.88 -11.87
C LEU A 153 1.57 0.22 -12.69
N ALA A 154 2.16 1.21 -12.03
CA ALA A 154 2.91 2.27 -12.68
C ALA A 154 4.15 1.75 -13.43
N GLY A 155 4.87 0.78 -12.84
CA GLY A 155 6.03 0.15 -13.46
C GLY A 155 5.72 -0.67 -14.71
N CYS A 156 4.47 -1.14 -14.84
CA CYS A 156 3.99 -1.88 -16.00
C CYS A 156 3.07 -1.07 -16.92
N HIS A 157 3.01 0.24 -16.76
CA HIS A 157 2.25 1.12 -17.63
C HIS A 157 2.93 1.28 -19.00
N SER A 158 2.13 1.32 -20.06
CA SER A 158 2.56 1.51 -21.45
C SER A 158 1.57 2.42 -22.18
N GLN A 159 1.84 2.75 -23.46
CA GLN A 159 0.89 3.51 -24.28
C GLN A 159 -0.46 2.79 -24.49
N GLN A 160 -0.51 1.48 -24.23
CA GLN A 160 -1.72 0.66 -24.34
C GLN A 160 -2.50 0.59 -23.02
N GLY A 161 -2.03 1.22 -21.94
CA GLY A 161 -2.62 1.14 -20.61
C GLY A 161 -1.75 0.38 -19.61
N PHE A 162 -2.36 -0.03 -18.49
CA PHE A 162 -1.67 -0.63 -17.36
C PHE A 162 -1.50 -2.14 -17.55
N GLY A 163 -0.26 -2.58 -17.63
CA GLY A 163 0.09 -3.99 -17.70
C GLY A 163 -0.03 -4.71 -16.35
N VAL A 164 0.09 -6.03 -16.43
CA VAL A 164 0.13 -6.94 -15.28
C VAL A 164 1.55 -7.42 -15.05
N GLY A 165 1.86 -7.90 -13.85
CA GLY A 165 3.22 -8.29 -13.51
C GLY A 165 3.37 -8.67 -12.06
N ARG A 166 4.62 -8.79 -11.63
CA ARG A 166 4.97 -9.12 -10.25
C ARG A 166 6.16 -8.30 -9.78
N ILE A 167 6.23 -8.10 -8.47
CA ILE A 167 7.40 -7.57 -7.78
C ILE A 167 7.83 -8.52 -6.67
N VAL A 168 9.12 -8.54 -6.38
CA VAL A 168 9.69 -9.17 -5.19
C VAL A 168 10.32 -8.06 -4.35
N VAL A 169 9.82 -7.90 -3.13
CA VAL A 169 10.31 -6.88 -2.20
C VAL A 169 11.73 -7.21 -1.78
N GLY A 170 12.61 -6.21 -1.80
CA GLY A 170 14.00 -6.34 -1.37
C GLY A 170 14.27 -5.69 -0.01
N GLY A 171 15.55 -5.46 0.25
CA GLY A 171 16.02 -4.63 1.34
C GLY A 171 15.99 -5.35 2.69
N ASN A 172 16.16 -4.58 3.76
CA ASN A 172 16.15 -5.08 5.13
C ASN A 172 14.85 -4.71 5.84
N THR A 173 13.72 -5.12 5.26
CA THR A 173 12.38 -4.92 5.82
C THR A 173 11.74 -6.27 6.15
N SER A 174 10.69 -6.28 6.97
CA SER A 174 9.92 -7.49 7.26
C SER A 174 9.31 -8.13 5.99
N LEU A 175 9.11 -7.33 4.95
CA LEU A 175 8.60 -7.76 3.65
C LEU A 175 9.65 -8.38 2.73
N ASN A 176 10.95 -8.38 3.07
CA ASN A 176 11.98 -8.88 2.15
C ASN A 176 11.67 -10.30 1.65
N GLY A 177 11.73 -10.49 0.33
CA GLY A 177 11.36 -11.71 -0.38
C GLY A 177 9.86 -11.91 -0.61
N THR A 178 8.99 -11.05 -0.07
CA THR A 178 7.54 -11.10 -0.33
C THR A 178 7.27 -10.78 -1.80
N MET A 179 6.43 -11.59 -2.42
CA MET A 179 6.01 -11.40 -3.80
C MET A 179 4.64 -10.73 -3.84
N LEU A 180 4.51 -9.65 -4.60
CA LEU A 180 3.22 -9.06 -4.96
C LEU A 180 2.99 -9.23 -6.45
N GLU A 181 1.76 -9.54 -6.84
CA GLU A 181 1.42 -9.84 -8.21
C GLU A 181 0.06 -9.21 -8.56
N THR A 182 0.00 -8.63 -9.74
CA THR A 182 -1.24 -8.19 -10.37
C THR A 182 -1.43 -9.05 -11.62
N THR A 183 -2.61 -9.66 -11.78
CA THR A 183 -3.00 -10.45 -12.95
C THR A 183 -4.40 -10.07 -13.44
N ILE A 184 -4.73 -10.44 -14.68
CA ILE A 184 -6.09 -10.36 -15.22
C ILE A 184 -6.62 -11.78 -15.28
N VAL A 185 -7.78 -12.03 -14.67
CA VAL A 185 -8.39 -13.35 -14.56
C VAL A 185 -9.89 -13.28 -14.94
N PRO A 186 -10.52 -14.40 -15.34
CA PRO A 186 -11.97 -14.44 -15.50
C PRO A 186 -12.68 -14.01 -14.21
N ALA A 187 -13.77 -13.25 -14.37
CA ALA A 187 -14.63 -12.78 -13.28
C ALA A 187 -15.36 -13.92 -12.55
#